data_AF-A0A6J7RRI9-F1
#
_entry.id   AF-A0A6J7RRI9-F1
#
_cell.length_a   1.000
_cell.length_b   1.000
_cell.length_c   1.000
_cell.angle_alpha   90.00
_cell.angle_beta   90.00
_cell.angle_gamma   90.00
#
_symmetry.space_group_name_H-M   'P 1'
#
loop_
_entity.id
_entity.type
_entity.pdbx_description
1 polymer ?
#
loop_
_entity_poly.entity_id
_entity_poly.type
_entity_poly.pdbx_seq_one_letter_code
_entity_poly.pdbx_strand_id
1 'polypeptide(L)'
;MAEHRYSAEQVDAAVAAIADGERFADAQELVTHAAPGLQQILGAALDAGGFFDSAHQGEITRVAQITDAEQRRIALAELVADESRLAMLVGVAVGLALSEELAGANDEQGGQQ
;
A
#
# COMPACT_ATOMS: atom_id res chain seq x y z
N MET A 1 -23.21 -8.22 -11.50
CA MET A 1 -21.97 -9.00 -11.45
C MET A 1 -20.90 -8.08 -12.01
N ALA A 2 -20.20 -7.32 -11.16
CA ALA A 2 -19.21 -6.36 -11.64
C ALA A 2 -18.04 -7.14 -12.28
N GLU A 3 -17.90 -7.00 -13.59
CA GLU A 3 -16.91 -7.70 -14.40
C GLU A 3 -15.51 -7.23 -13.97
N HIS A 4 -14.57 -8.16 -13.84
CA HIS A 4 -13.18 -7.84 -13.51
C HIS A 4 -12.62 -6.92 -14.61
N ARG A 5 -12.52 -5.63 -14.32
CA ARG A 5 -12.38 -4.54 -15.31
C ARG A 5 -11.05 -4.57 -16.07
N TYR A 6 -10.06 -5.33 -15.58
CA TYR A 6 -8.72 -5.44 -16.16
C TYR A 6 -8.18 -6.88 -16.04
N SER A 7 -7.43 -7.34 -17.05
CA SER A 7 -6.71 -8.62 -17.05
C SER A 7 -5.35 -8.51 -16.36
N ALA A 8 -4.76 -9.64 -15.95
CA ALA A 8 -3.42 -9.67 -15.35
C ALA A 8 -2.34 -9.05 -16.28
N GLU A 9 -2.39 -9.35 -17.58
CA GLU A 9 -1.47 -8.74 -18.56
C GLU A 9 -1.62 -7.21 -18.64
N GLN A 10 -2.84 -6.68 -18.52
CA GLN A 10 -3.06 -5.24 -18.48
C GLN A 10 -2.48 -4.60 -17.22
N VAL A 11 -2.57 -5.30 -16.08
CA VAL A 11 -1.96 -4.87 -14.82
C VAL A 11 -0.43 -4.86 -14.94
N ASP A 12 0.17 -5.93 -15.46
CA ASP A 12 1.62 -6.03 -15.64
C ASP A 12 2.16 -4.95 -16.59
N ALA A 13 1.45 -4.69 -17.69
CA ALA A 13 1.78 -3.62 -18.62
C ALA A 13 1.71 -2.23 -17.97
N ALA A 14 0.71 -1.99 -17.12
CA ALA A 14 0.59 -0.74 -16.37
C ALA A 14 1.75 -0.57 -15.36
N VAL A 15 2.14 -1.64 -14.67
CA VAL A 15 3.29 -1.64 -13.75
C VAL A 15 4.58 -1.30 -14.51
N ALA A 16 4.82 -1.94 -15.66
CA ALA A 16 5.99 -1.65 -16.49
C ALA A 16 6.01 -0.19 -16.96
N ALA A 17 4.85 0.39 -17.25
CA ALA A 17 4.75 1.76 -17.72
C ALA A 17 4.90 2.82 -16.60
N ILE A 18 4.61 2.46 -15.34
CA ILE A 18 4.90 3.29 -14.16
C ILE A 18 6.40 3.27 -13.84
N ALA A 19 7.08 2.14 -14.10
CA ALA A 19 8.52 1.99 -13.87
C ALA A 19 9.39 2.91 -14.76
N ASP A 20 8.81 3.54 -15.79
CA ASP A 20 9.47 4.51 -16.70
C ASP A 20 9.83 5.86 -16.03
N GLY A 21 9.67 5.98 -14.71
CA GLY A 21 10.22 7.06 -13.88
C GLY A 21 9.44 8.38 -13.93
N GLU A 22 9.14 8.92 -15.11
CA GLU A 22 8.40 10.20 -15.25
C GLU A 22 6.97 10.10 -14.70
N ARG A 23 6.23 9.04 -15.05
CA ARG A 23 4.87 8.83 -14.53
C ARG A 23 4.81 8.61 -13.02
N PHE A 24 5.86 8.02 -12.45
CA PHE A 24 5.95 7.83 -11.02
C PHE A 24 6.23 9.16 -10.30
N ALA A 25 7.06 10.03 -10.87
CA ALA A 25 7.33 11.36 -10.34
C ALA A 25 6.07 12.23 -10.31
N ASP A 26 5.28 12.26 -11.40
CA ASP A 26 4.02 13.01 -11.46
C ASP A 26 3.01 12.51 -10.41
N ALA A 27 2.91 11.19 -10.23
CA ALA A 27 2.08 10.59 -9.19
C ALA A 27 2.56 10.95 -7.78
N GLN A 28 3.87 11.01 -7.54
CA GLN A 28 4.45 11.42 -6.26
C GLN A 28 4.13 12.88 -5.92
N GLU A 29 4.18 13.79 -6.89
CA GLU A 29 3.87 15.22 -6.67
C GLU A 29 2.42 15.42 -6.21
N LEU A 30 1.47 14.75 -6.89
CA LEU A 30 0.05 14.71 -6.53
C LEU A 30 -0.18 14.13 -5.12
N VAL A 31 0.46 13.00 -4.82
CA VAL A 31 0.33 12.32 -3.52
C VAL A 31 0.92 13.15 -2.38
N THR A 32 1.98 13.92 -2.63
CA THR A 32 2.62 14.78 -1.61
C THR A 32 1.62 15.79 -1.02
N HIS A 33 0.68 16.29 -1.83
CA HIS A 33 -0.34 17.23 -1.36
C HIS A 33 -1.45 16.55 -0.53
N ALA A 34 -1.72 15.27 -0.81
CA ALA A 34 -2.69 14.45 -0.08
C ALA A 34 -2.09 13.67 1.11
N ALA A 35 -0.76 13.71 1.27
CA ALA A 35 0.00 12.87 2.19
C ALA A 35 -0.51 12.87 3.64
N PRO A 36 -0.90 14.01 4.27
CA PRO A 36 -1.39 14.00 5.64
C PRO A 36 -2.73 13.27 5.83
N GLY A 37 -3.61 13.32 4.83
CA GLY A 37 -4.89 12.60 4.85
C GLY A 37 -4.69 11.11 4.58
N LEU A 38 -3.83 10.77 3.61
CA LEU A 38 -3.49 9.40 3.29
C LEU A 38 -2.79 8.68 4.45
N GLN A 39 -1.91 9.37 5.19
CA GLN A 39 -1.28 8.81 6.39
C GLN A 39 -2.29 8.43 7.47
N GLN A 40 -3.34 9.23 7.67
CA GLN A 40 -4.40 8.90 8.63
C GLN A 40 -5.19 7.67 8.21
N ILE A 41 -5.53 7.56 6.91
CA ILE A 41 -6.25 6.41 6.36
C ILE A 41 -5.38 5.16 6.43
N LEU A 42 -4.10 5.24 6.03
CA LEU A 42 -3.17 4.12 6.11
C LEU A 42 -2.98 3.66 7.57
N GLY A 43 -2.78 4.58 8.50
CA GLY A 43 -2.67 4.26 9.92
C GLY A 43 -3.91 3.53 10.44
N ALA A 44 -5.09 4.06 10.15
CA ALA A 44 -6.36 3.44 10.55
C ALA A 44 -6.58 2.07 9.88
N ALA A 45 -6.19 1.89 8.62
CA ALA A 45 -6.32 0.62 7.91
C ALA A 45 -5.35 -0.44 8.45
N LEU A 46 -4.12 -0.03 8.79
CA LEU A 46 -3.13 -0.92 9.40
C LEU A 46 -3.56 -1.34 10.81
N ASP A 47 -4.11 -0.41 11.60
CA ASP A 47 -4.66 -0.71 12.92
C ASP A 47 -5.90 -1.61 12.86
N ALA A 48 -6.86 -1.29 11.97
CA ALA A 48 -8.12 -2.03 11.84
C ALA A 48 -7.94 -3.44 11.25
N GLY A 49 -6.92 -3.64 10.40
CA GLY A 49 -6.56 -4.95 9.88
C GLY A 49 -5.83 -5.85 10.89
N GLY A 50 -5.56 -5.34 12.11
CA GLY A 50 -4.81 -6.04 13.14
C GLY A 50 -3.33 -6.24 12.79
N PHE A 51 -2.81 -5.47 11.83
CA PHE A 51 -1.43 -5.62 11.34
C PHE A 51 -0.40 -5.22 12.40
N PHE A 52 -0.76 -4.27 13.28
CA PHE A 52 0.03 -3.86 14.45
C PHE A 52 -0.53 -4.39 15.78
N ASP A 53 -1.38 -5.41 15.73
CA ASP A 53 -2.00 -5.99 16.94
C ASP A 53 -0.99 -6.84 17.74
N SER A 54 -1.45 -7.35 18.88
CA SER A 54 -0.75 -8.23 19.81
C SER A 54 0.06 -9.36 19.17
N ALA A 55 -0.38 -9.91 18.03
CA ALA A 55 0.38 -10.90 17.27
C ALA A 55 1.70 -10.34 16.72
N HIS A 56 1.69 -9.14 16.12
CA HIS A 56 2.88 -8.47 15.61
C HIS A 56 3.85 -8.08 16.74
N GLN A 57 3.31 -7.62 17.87
CA GLN A 57 4.12 -7.36 19.07
C GLN A 57 4.78 -8.63 19.63
N GLY A 58 4.07 -9.77 19.57
CA GLY A 58 4.63 -11.08 19.91
C GLY A 58 5.75 -11.49 18.95
N GLU A 59 5.59 -11.21 17.66
CA GLU A 59 6.60 -11.50 16.66
C GLU A 59 7.87 -10.66 16.86
N ILE A 60 7.74 -9.35 17.09
CA ILE A 60 8.87 -8.46 17.44
C ILE A 60 9.57 -8.96 18.70
N THR A 61 8.81 -9.29 19.75
CA THR A 61 9.35 -9.76 21.03
C THR A 61 10.15 -11.05 20.84
N ARG A 62 9.62 -12.01 20.06
CA ARG A 62 10.30 -13.26 19.73
C ARG A 62 11.62 -13.01 19.01
N VAL A 63 11.65 -12.15 17.99
CA VAL A 63 12.88 -11.80 17.26
C VAL A 63 13.88 -11.12 18.20
N ALA A 64 13.42 -10.20 19.06
CA ALA A 64 14.26 -9.48 20.01
C ALA A 64 14.91 -10.42 21.05
N GLN A 65 14.26 -11.52 21.40
CA GLN A 65 14.77 -12.53 22.33
C GLN A 65 15.81 -13.48 21.73
N ILE A 66 16.06 -13.44 20.42
CA ILE A 66 17.08 -14.27 19.78
C ILE A 66 18.47 -13.82 20.25
N THR A 67 19.18 -14.72 20.93
CA THR A 67 20.50 -14.43 21.51
C THR A 67 21.60 -14.39 20.45
N ASP A 68 21.54 -15.29 19.47
CA ASP A 68 22.51 -15.34 18.37
C ASP A 68 22.32 -14.15 17.42
N ALA A 69 23.40 -13.41 17.17
CA ALA A 69 23.32 -12.16 16.44
C ALA A 69 22.98 -12.36 14.95
N GLU A 70 23.46 -13.43 14.33
CA GLU A 70 23.22 -13.69 12.91
C GLU A 70 21.80 -14.22 12.67
N GLN A 71 21.34 -15.15 13.52
CA GLN A 71 19.95 -15.59 13.51
C GLN A 71 18.98 -14.44 13.76
N ARG A 72 19.30 -13.54 14.69
CA ARG A 72 18.47 -12.34 14.94
C ARG A 72 18.43 -11.43 13.72
N ARG A 73 19.56 -11.23 13.05
CA ARG A 73 19.64 -10.40 11.83
C ARG A 73 18.78 -10.98 10.70
N ILE A 74 18.84 -12.30 10.48
CA ILE A 74 18.03 -12.99 9.47
C ILE A 74 16.54 -12.87 9.80
N ALA A 75 16.15 -13.19 11.03
CA ALA A 75 14.75 -13.12 11.45
C ALA A 75 14.20 -11.68 11.40
N LEU A 76 15.03 -10.67 11.71
CA LEU A 76 14.64 -9.27 11.57
C LEU A 76 14.45 -8.88 10.09
N ALA A 77 15.33 -9.34 9.20
CA ALA A 77 15.20 -9.06 7.77
C ALA A 77 13.92 -9.69 7.18
N GLU A 78 13.57 -10.89 7.61
CA GLU A 78 12.30 -11.55 7.25
C GLU A 78 11.10 -10.76 7.75
N LEU A 79 11.09 -10.37 9.03
CA LEU A 79 10.01 -9.58 9.62
C LEU A 79 9.79 -8.25 8.87
N VAL A 80 10.86 -7.53 8.54
CA VAL A 80 10.79 -6.28 7.78
C VAL A 80 10.31 -6.51 6.35
N ALA A 81 10.72 -7.61 5.71
CA ALA A 81 10.28 -7.94 4.36
C ALA A 81 8.77 -8.24 4.31
N ASP A 82 8.25 -8.95 5.30
CA ASP A 82 6.82 -9.23 5.41
C ASP A 82 6.02 -7.96 5.69
N GLU A 83 6.50 -7.11 6.62
CA GLU A 83 5.86 -5.83 6.91
C GLU A 83 5.83 -4.91 5.68
N SER A 84 6.93 -4.86 4.92
CA SER A 84 7.02 -4.08 3.68
C SER A 84 6.02 -4.56 2.62
N ARG A 85 5.83 -5.89 2.51
CA ARG A 85 4.85 -6.48 1.58
C ARG A 85 3.42 -6.11 1.98
N LEU A 86 3.11 -6.14 3.27
CA LEU A 86 1.79 -5.77 3.79
C LEU A 86 1.51 -4.27 3.60
N ALA A 87 2.47 -3.42 3.95
CA ALA A 87 2.37 -1.98 3.74
C ALA A 87 2.15 -1.63 2.25
N MET A 88 2.85 -2.33 1.34
CA MET A 88 2.63 -2.20 -0.10
C MET A 88 1.20 -2.60 -0.50
N LEU A 89 0.69 -3.74 -0.03
CA LEU A 89 -0.68 -4.18 -0.34
C LEU A 89 -1.73 -3.17 0.13
N VAL A 90 -1.58 -2.65 1.34
CA VAL A 90 -2.47 -1.61 1.89
C VAL A 90 -2.35 -0.32 1.08
N GLY A 91 -1.13 0.12 0.75
CA GLY A 91 -0.89 1.30 -0.07
C GLY A 91 -1.54 1.21 -1.45
N VAL A 92 -1.42 0.06 -2.12
CA VAL A 92 -2.08 -0.19 -3.43
C VAL A 92 -3.60 -0.19 -3.28
N ALA A 93 -4.15 -0.83 -2.25
CA ALA A 93 -5.59 -0.84 -2.02
C ALA A 93 -6.16 0.57 -1.78
N VAL A 94 -5.48 1.38 -0.98
CA VAL A 94 -5.85 2.80 -0.76
C VAL A 94 -5.74 3.59 -2.06
N GLY A 95 -4.71 3.37 -2.86
CA GLY A 95 -4.54 4.02 -4.16
C GLY A 95 -5.66 3.68 -5.15
N LEU A 96 -6.09 2.41 -5.18
CA LEU A 96 -7.23 1.97 -6.00
C LEU A 96 -8.53 2.63 -5.54
N ALA A 97 -8.83 2.61 -4.24
CA ALA A 97 -10.02 3.26 -3.69
C ALA A 97 -10.03 4.76 -4.00
N LEU A 98 -8.90 5.45 -3.84
CA LEU A 98 -8.78 6.87 -4.20
C LEU A 98 -9.05 7.12 -5.68
N SER A 99 -8.53 6.26 -6.56
CA SER A 99 -8.77 6.38 -8.00
C SER A 99 -10.24 6.20 -8.36
N GLU A 100 -10.97 5.33 -7.67
CA GLU A 100 -12.41 5.12 -7.86
C GLU A 100 -13.23 6.34 -7.42
N GLU A 101 -12.92 6.90 -6.25
CA GLU A 101 -13.56 8.12 -5.72
C GLU A 101 -13.34 9.32 -6.66
N LEU A 102 -12.12 9.48 -7.18
CA LEU A 102 -11.79 10.56 -8.12
C LEU A 102 -12.46 10.37 -9.49
N ALA A 103 -12.61 9.12 -9.97
CA ALA A 103 -13.33 8.83 -11.21
C ALA A 103 -14.83 9.18 -11.08
N GLY A 104 -15.45 8.81 -9.96
CA GLY A 104 -16.83 9.17 -9.65
C GLY A 104 -17.04 10.69 -9.60
N ALA A 105 -16.13 11.42 -8.94
CA ALA A 105 -16.19 12.87 -8.86
C ALA A 105 -16.11 13.56 -10.24
N ASN A 106 -15.31 13.01 -11.17
CA ASN A 106 -15.20 13.55 -12.54
C ASN A 106 -16.45 13.28 -13.38
N ASP A 107 -17.08 12.11 -13.24
CA ASP A 107 -18.31 11.77 -13.96
C ASP A 107 -19.50 12.66 -13.52
N GLU A 108 -19.60 12.98 -12.23
CA GLU A 108 -20.61 13.89 -11.68
C GLU A 108 -20.44 15.35 -12.13
N GLN A 109 -19.20 15.78 -12.41
CA GLN A 109 -18.88 17.10 -12.94
C GLN A 109 -19.11 17.21 -14.45
N GLY A 110 -18.98 16.10 -15.19
CA GLY A 110 -19.29 16.02 -16.63
C GLY A 110 -20.79 15.99 -16.94
N GLY A 111 -21.62 15.52 -16.02
CA GLY A 111 -23.09 15.48 -16.18
C GLY A 111 -23.83 16.81 -15.90
N GLN A 112 -23.12 17.84 -15.44
CA GLN A 112 -23.67 19.16 -15.11
C GLN A 112 -23.33 20.26 -16.16
N GLN A 113 -22.77 19.89 -17.32
CA GLN A 113 -22.46 20.80 -18.43
C GLN A 113 -23.37 20.61 -19.64
#